data_AF-L5NZZ9-F1
#
_entry.id   AF-L5NZZ9-F1
#
_cell.length_a   1.000
_cell.length_b   1.000
_cell.length_c   1.000
_cell.angle_alpha   90.00
_cell.angle_beta   90.00
_cell.angle_gamma   90.00
#
_symmetry.space_group_name_H-M   'P 1'
#
loop_
_entity.id
_entity.type
_entity.pdbx_description
1 polymer ?
#
loop_
_entity_poly.entity_id
_entity_poly.type
_entity_poly.pdbx_seq_one_letter_code
_entity_poly.pdbx_strand_id
1 'polypeptide(L)'
;MYSIMREFVFTIEYEKGADEVMDLFIEHPDLYARSMEINATSEAVWGIEKVVGPAAVLDEFDDALERVANDPSTIGMCGASVTEYEYTTLSSNAESRKIHWLRREGDGPRSIPFVAAKHIGEGLIMRTERRGNQYRWRLLIDGTASETYEEVRANLREGLSLTVERLGTPPCLLEDSRVQQTLTPEQKSALEAAIERGYYEEPRQQSVTEIAEDVGVSRSTFQYRLNRAEAWLAQQFAADSLDVDLNVDLDLEDIEFIQ
;
A
#
# COMPACT_ATOMS: atom_id res chain seq x y z
N MET A 1 8.23 30.65 -4.41
CA MET A 1 6.90 30.18 -4.01
C MET A 1 7.12 28.78 -3.47
N TYR A 2 6.94 28.54 -2.17
CA TYR A 2 7.11 27.18 -1.63
C TYR A 2 5.92 26.37 -2.12
N SER A 3 6.21 25.32 -2.88
CA SER A 3 5.18 24.42 -3.35
C SER A 3 4.76 23.51 -2.18
N ILE A 4 3.45 23.36 -1.98
CA ILE A 4 2.89 22.59 -0.86
C ILE A 4 2.65 21.18 -1.37
N MET A 5 3.36 20.21 -0.78
CA MET A 5 3.16 18.80 -1.05
C MET A 5 1.75 18.37 -0.62
N ARG A 6 1.02 17.71 -1.52
CA ARG A 6 -0.33 17.18 -1.28
C ARG A 6 -0.35 15.66 -1.44
N GLU A 7 -1.26 15.01 -0.73
CA GLU A 7 -1.60 13.60 -0.90
C GLU A 7 -2.89 13.51 -1.72
N PHE A 8 -2.83 12.79 -2.84
CA PHE A 8 -3.97 12.43 -3.67
C PHE A 8 -4.25 10.94 -3.54
N VAL A 9 -5.39 10.61 -2.93
CA VAL A 9 -5.84 9.23 -2.70
C VAL A 9 -7.12 8.98 -3.47
N PHE A 10 -7.11 7.91 -4.26
CA PHE A 10 -8.26 7.47 -5.02
C PHE A 10 -8.23 5.95 -5.19
N THR A 11 -9.38 5.37 -5.47
CA THR A 11 -9.54 3.93 -5.65
C THR A 11 -10.11 3.65 -7.02
N ILE A 12 -9.51 2.68 -7.70
CA ILE A 12 -10.07 2.06 -8.89
C ILE A 12 -10.85 0.83 -8.46
N GLU A 13 -12.14 0.77 -8.78
CA GLU A 13 -12.95 -0.42 -8.53
C GLU A 13 -13.09 -1.24 -9.80
N TYR A 14 -12.94 -2.56 -9.68
CA TYR A 14 -12.98 -3.51 -10.78
C TYR A 14 -14.28 -4.31 -10.73
N GLU A 15 -15.00 -4.34 -11.85
CA GLU A 15 -16.05 -5.33 -12.07
C GLU A 15 -15.42 -6.71 -12.35
N LYS A 16 -16.09 -7.76 -11.90
CA LYS A 16 -15.63 -9.13 -12.15
C LYS A 16 -15.59 -9.41 -13.67
N GLY A 17 -14.49 -9.98 -14.14
CA GLY A 17 -14.21 -10.26 -15.55
C GLY A 17 -13.47 -9.13 -16.27
N ALA A 18 -13.24 -7.99 -15.62
CA ALA A 18 -12.51 -6.87 -16.23
C ALA A 18 -10.99 -7.06 -16.19
N ASP A 19 -10.46 -7.83 -15.25
CA ASP A 19 -9.02 -8.10 -15.10
C ASP A 19 -8.79 -9.43 -14.39
N GLU A 20 -8.07 -10.36 -15.01
CA GLU A 20 -7.88 -11.71 -14.50
C GLU A 20 -7.17 -11.74 -13.13
N VAL A 21 -6.20 -10.86 -12.91
CA VAL A 21 -5.49 -10.80 -11.63
C VAL A 21 -6.40 -10.20 -10.56
N MET A 22 -7.17 -9.15 -10.88
CA MET A 22 -8.13 -8.57 -9.91
C MET A 22 -9.29 -9.51 -9.59
N ASP A 23 -9.70 -10.36 -10.53
CA ASP A 23 -10.75 -11.36 -10.28
C ASP A 23 -10.38 -12.29 -9.12
N LEU A 24 -9.10 -12.65 -8.97
CA LEU A 24 -8.63 -13.41 -7.80
C LEU A 24 -8.81 -12.63 -6.49
N PHE A 25 -8.54 -11.33 -6.46
CA PHE A 25 -8.77 -10.51 -5.27
C PHE A 25 -10.27 -10.40 -4.94
N ILE A 26 -11.13 -10.34 -5.96
CA ILE A 26 -12.59 -10.30 -5.81
C ILE A 26 -13.12 -11.63 -5.25
N GLU A 27 -12.60 -12.76 -5.73
CA GLU A 27 -13.03 -14.10 -5.34
C GLU A 27 -12.47 -14.54 -3.98
N HIS A 28 -11.31 -14.00 -3.59
CA HIS A 28 -10.60 -14.38 -2.36
C HIS A 28 -10.39 -13.16 -1.44
N PRO A 29 -11.29 -12.90 -0.47
CA PRO A 29 -11.18 -11.76 0.44
C PRO A 29 -9.93 -11.73 1.32
N ASP A 30 -9.28 -12.89 1.49
CA ASP A 30 -8.04 -13.08 2.25
C ASP A 30 -6.78 -12.82 1.40
N LEU A 31 -6.93 -12.57 0.10
CA LEU A 31 -5.84 -12.14 -0.77
C LEU A 31 -5.67 -10.61 -0.68
N TYR A 32 -4.45 -10.18 -0.43
CA TYR A 32 -4.09 -8.79 -0.25
C TYR A 32 -2.75 -8.50 -0.91
N ALA A 33 -2.63 -7.37 -1.60
CA ALA A 33 -1.35 -6.92 -2.13
C ALA A 33 -1.10 -5.47 -1.76
N ARG A 34 0.16 -5.14 -1.55
CA ARG A 34 0.60 -3.75 -1.41
C ARG A 34 1.92 -3.52 -2.10
N SER A 35 2.10 -2.35 -2.66
CA SER A 35 3.42 -1.93 -3.14
C SER A 35 4.36 -1.67 -1.97
N MET A 36 5.58 -2.19 -2.07
CA MET A 36 6.71 -1.75 -1.26
C MET A 36 7.35 -0.51 -1.88
N GLU A 37 7.52 -0.51 -3.20
CA GLU A 37 8.10 0.59 -3.99
C GLU A 37 7.40 0.63 -5.34
N ILE A 38 7.13 1.82 -5.88
CA ILE A 38 6.73 1.99 -7.29
C ILE A 38 7.40 3.24 -7.82
N ASN A 39 8.05 3.10 -8.98
CA ASN A 39 8.66 4.22 -9.71
C ASN A 39 8.15 4.21 -11.13
N ALA A 40 7.82 5.40 -11.65
CA ALA A 40 7.36 5.57 -13.01
C ALA A 40 8.18 6.65 -13.72
N THR A 41 8.43 6.42 -14.99
CA THR A 41 8.92 7.41 -15.95
C THR A 41 7.88 7.55 -17.06
N SER A 42 8.16 8.40 -18.06
CA SER A 42 7.31 8.43 -19.27
C SER A 42 7.33 7.11 -20.03
N GLU A 43 8.37 6.28 -19.89
CA GLU A 43 8.61 5.11 -20.74
C GLU A 43 8.29 3.77 -20.08
N ALA A 44 8.50 3.67 -18.76
CA ALA A 44 8.24 2.42 -18.04
C ALA A 44 7.93 2.66 -16.57
N VAL A 45 7.34 1.64 -15.97
CA VAL A 45 7.01 1.57 -14.55
C VAL A 45 7.66 0.34 -13.95
N TRP A 46 8.27 0.51 -12.79
CA TRP A 46 8.83 -0.55 -11.99
C TRP A 46 8.13 -0.58 -10.64
N GLY A 47 7.91 -1.78 -10.12
CA GLY A 47 7.36 -1.94 -8.79
C GLY A 47 7.98 -3.12 -8.07
N ILE A 48 7.99 -3.03 -6.75
CA ILE A 48 8.12 -4.17 -5.86
C ILE A 48 6.82 -4.24 -5.08
N GLU A 49 6.12 -5.37 -5.15
CA GLU A 49 4.90 -5.62 -4.40
C GLU A 49 5.05 -6.81 -3.47
N LYS A 50 4.32 -6.77 -2.35
CA LYS A 50 4.12 -7.90 -1.46
C LYS A 50 2.68 -8.35 -1.59
N VAL A 51 2.48 -9.60 -1.96
CA VAL A 51 1.18 -10.28 -2.00
C VAL A 51 1.12 -11.23 -0.81
N VAL A 52 0.00 -11.27 -0.11
CA VAL A 52 -0.27 -12.09 1.07
C VAL A 52 -1.61 -12.77 0.89
N GLY A 53 -1.68 -14.06 1.20
CA GLY A 53 -2.92 -14.82 1.09
C GLY A 53 -2.70 -16.31 1.40
N PRO A 54 -3.77 -17.12 1.37
CA PRO A 54 -3.67 -18.57 1.54
C PRO A 54 -2.77 -19.21 0.46
N ALA A 55 -2.02 -20.24 0.82
CA ALA A 55 -1.04 -20.87 -0.08
C ALA A 55 -1.62 -21.28 -1.44
N ALA A 56 -2.78 -21.94 -1.45
CA ALA A 56 -3.44 -22.36 -2.70
C ALA A 56 -3.82 -21.17 -3.59
N VAL A 57 -4.28 -20.06 -2.99
CA VAL A 57 -4.65 -18.84 -3.72
C VAL A 57 -3.41 -18.13 -4.27
N LEU A 58 -2.28 -18.19 -3.56
CA LEU A 58 -1.01 -17.64 -4.06
C LEU A 58 -0.45 -18.43 -5.24
N ASP A 59 -0.68 -19.74 -5.29
CA ASP A 59 -0.30 -20.56 -6.44
C ASP A 59 -1.18 -20.20 -7.66
N GLU A 60 -2.50 -20.00 -7.47
CA GLU A 60 -3.40 -19.50 -8.51
C GLU A 60 -3.03 -18.08 -8.98
N PHE A 61 -2.57 -17.23 -8.06
CA PHE A 61 -2.05 -15.90 -8.37
C PHE A 61 -0.78 -15.96 -9.22
N ASP A 62 0.16 -16.85 -8.90
CA ASP A 62 1.39 -17.05 -9.68
C ASP A 62 1.05 -17.46 -11.12
N ASP A 63 0.10 -18.39 -11.29
CA ASP A 63 -0.39 -18.85 -12.60
C ASP A 63 -1.10 -17.73 -13.40
N ALA A 64 -1.94 -16.92 -12.75
CA ALA A 64 -2.63 -15.80 -13.39
C ALA A 64 -1.65 -14.70 -13.81
N LEU A 65 -0.67 -14.40 -12.95
CA LEU A 65 0.37 -13.43 -13.25
C LEU A 65 1.22 -13.87 -14.45
N GLU A 66 1.59 -15.16 -14.52
CA GLU A 66 2.32 -15.71 -15.66
C GLU A 66 1.53 -15.60 -16.96
N ARG A 67 0.22 -15.90 -16.94
CA ARG A 67 -0.64 -15.75 -18.12
C ARG A 67 -0.72 -14.31 -18.59
N VAL A 68 -1.01 -13.37 -17.70
CA VAL A 68 -1.12 -11.94 -18.04
C VAL A 68 0.21 -11.37 -18.53
N ALA A 69 1.34 -11.76 -17.93
CA ALA A 69 2.66 -11.29 -18.35
C ALA A 69 3.03 -11.77 -19.77
N ASN A 70 2.55 -12.95 -20.17
CA ASN A 70 2.83 -13.54 -21.49
C ASN A 70 1.75 -13.25 -22.55
N ASP A 71 0.63 -12.62 -22.18
CA ASP A 71 -0.46 -12.32 -23.11
C ASP A 71 -0.21 -10.99 -23.84
N PRO A 72 0.06 -11.01 -25.17
CA PRO A 72 0.29 -9.81 -25.97
C PRO A 72 -0.97 -8.96 -26.18
N SER A 73 -2.15 -9.48 -25.83
CA SER A 73 -3.42 -8.76 -25.87
C SER A 73 -3.75 -8.03 -24.58
N THR A 74 -2.89 -8.13 -23.55
CA THR A 74 -3.07 -7.43 -22.27
C THR A 74 -3.19 -5.93 -22.47
N ILE A 75 -4.20 -5.34 -21.84
CA ILE A 75 -4.49 -3.91 -21.88
C ILE A 75 -4.30 -3.32 -20.49
N GLY A 76 -3.68 -2.14 -20.41
CA GLY A 76 -3.56 -1.35 -19.19
C GLY A 76 -4.91 -0.79 -18.71
N MET A 77 -4.89 -0.11 -17.56
CA MET A 77 -6.12 0.40 -16.92
C MET A 77 -6.86 1.42 -17.78
N CYS A 78 -6.11 2.21 -18.57
CA CYS A 78 -6.67 3.27 -19.41
C CYS A 78 -6.77 2.90 -20.91
N GLY A 79 -6.59 1.63 -21.26
CA GLY A 79 -6.83 1.17 -22.64
C GLY A 79 -5.59 1.04 -23.54
N ALA A 80 -4.42 1.56 -23.16
CA ALA A 80 -3.18 1.29 -23.89
C ALA A 80 -2.77 -0.19 -23.78
N SER A 81 -2.30 -0.78 -24.88
CA SER A 81 -1.75 -2.15 -24.86
C SER A 81 -0.47 -2.20 -24.05
N VAL A 82 -0.34 -3.25 -23.23
CA VAL A 82 0.90 -3.55 -22.52
C VAL A 82 1.88 -4.16 -23.51
N THR A 83 2.96 -3.44 -23.80
CA THR A 83 3.96 -3.85 -24.79
C THR A 83 5.05 -4.73 -24.20
N GLU A 84 5.24 -4.66 -22.88
CA GLU A 84 6.21 -5.44 -22.14
C GLU A 84 5.75 -5.59 -20.70
N TYR A 85 5.81 -6.82 -20.19
CA TYR A 85 5.58 -7.12 -18.79
C TYR A 85 6.58 -8.19 -18.35
N GLU A 86 7.58 -7.76 -17.60
CA GLU A 86 8.55 -8.66 -16.96
C GLU A 86 8.30 -8.70 -15.46
N TYR A 87 8.46 -9.86 -14.84
CA TYR A 87 8.40 -9.98 -13.39
C TYR A 87 9.35 -11.06 -12.87
N THR A 88 9.74 -10.90 -11.60
CA THR A 88 10.61 -11.83 -10.88
C THR A 88 10.12 -11.96 -9.44
N THR A 89 9.86 -13.19 -9.00
CA THR A 89 9.61 -13.48 -7.58
C THR A 89 10.92 -13.38 -6.79
N LEU A 90 11.05 -12.34 -5.99
CA LEU A 90 12.24 -12.06 -5.17
C LEU A 90 12.32 -12.96 -3.93
N SER A 91 11.15 -13.24 -3.33
CA SER A 91 11.04 -14.17 -2.20
C SER A 91 9.64 -14.76 -2.17
N SER A 92 9.54 -16.03 -1.78
CA SER A 92 8.28 -16.74 -1.61
C SER A 92 8.29 -17.54 -0.31
N ASN A 93 7.15 -17.55 0.37
CA ASN A 93 6.84 -18.50 1.44
C ASN A 93 5.36 -18.90 1.32
N ALA A 94 4.89 -19.78 2.22
CA ALA A 94 3.54 -20.33 2.16
C ALA A 94 2.41 -19.29 2.21
N GLU A 95 2.66 -18.09 2.76
CA GLU A 95 1.63 -17.08 3.00
C GLU A 95 1.91 -15.76 2.26
N SER A 96 3.01 -15.67 1.51
CA SER A 96 3.34 -14.44 0.79
C SER A 96 4.31 -14.62 -0.38
N ARG A 97 4.19 -13.68 -1.33
CA ARG A 97 5.13 -13.45 -2.42
C ARG A 97 5.67 -12.02 -2.32
N LYS A 98 6.95 -11.82 -2.66
CA LYS A 98 7.50 -10.49 -3.01
C LYS A 98 7.92 -10.54 -4.46
N ILE A 99 7.39 -9.63 -5.25
CA ILE A 99 7.51 -9.65 -6.71
C ILE A 99 8.06 -8.31 -7.14
N HIS A 100 9.14 -8.35 -7.92
CA HIS A 100 9.59 -7.22 -8.71
C HIS A 100 8.92 -7.31 -10.09
N TRP A 101 8.45 -6.19 -10.62
CA TRP A 101 7.90 -6.14 -11.97
C TRP A 101 8.31 -4.88 -12.72
N LEU A 102 8.35 -5.00 -14.05
CA LEU A 102 8.56 -3.93 -15.02
C LEU A 102 7.42 -3.99 -16.03
N ARG A 103 6.83 -2.83 -16.32
CA ARG A 103 5.78 -2.71 -17.34
C ARG A 103 6.06 -1.54 -18.29
N ARG A 104 5.85 -1.78 -19.59
CA ARG A 104 5.75 -0.74 -20.63
C ARG A 104 4.39 -0.79 -21.30
N GLU A 105 3.89 0.36 -21.70
CA GLU A 105 2.64 0.50 -22.44
C GLU A 105 2.89 1.23 -23.75
N GLY A 106 2.14 0.86 -24.77
CA GLY A 106 2.26 1.42 -26.11
C GLY A 106 1.68 2.84 -26.22
N ASP A 107 1.35 3.21 -27.45
CA ASP A 107 0.66 4.46 -27.72
C ASP A 107 -0.80 4.41 -27.25
N GLY A 108 -1.36 5.58 -26.94
CA GLY A 108 -2.71 5.72 -26.43
C GLY A 108 -2.75 6.13 -24.96
N PRO A 109 -3.95 6.09 -24.33
CA PRO A 109 -4.09 6.49 -22.94
C PRO A 109 -3.53 5.42 -22.01
N ARG A 110 -2.45 5.78 -21.30
CA ARG A 110 -1.69 4.85 -20.45
C ARG A 110 -2.24 4.79 -19.03
N SER A 111 -1.88 3.74 -18.32
CA SER A 111 -2.21 3.51 -16.92
C SER A 111 -1.74 4.65 -16.02
N ILE A 112 -2.38 4.75 -14.85
CA ILE A 112 -2.17 5.76 -13.81
C ILE A 112 -0.70 6.17 -13.58
N PRO A 113 0.29 5.27 -13.41
CA PRO A 113 1.66 5.70 -13.15
C PRO A 113 2.26 6.55 -14.27
N PHE A 114 1.93 6.25 -15.53
CA PHE A 114 2.40 7.01 -16.69
C PHE A 114 1.72 8.37 -16.77
N VAL A 115 0.40 8.43 -16.52
CA VAL A 115 -0.35 9.69 -16.51
C VAL A 115 0.13 10.59 -15.38
N ALA A 116 0.38 10.02 -14.20
CA ALA A 116 0.94 10.74 -13.07
C ALA A 116 2.36 11.25 -13.38
N ALA A 117 3.24 10.42 -13.95
CA ALA A 117 4.57 10.86 -14.37
C ALA A 117 4.53 11.99 -15.43
N LYS A 118 3.56 11.94 -16.35
CA LYS A 118 3.36 12.95 -17.41
C LYS A 118 2.96 14.32 -16.86
N HIS A 119 2.02 14.37 -15.92
CA HIS A 119 1.45 15.63 -15.43
C HIS A 119 2.15 16.18 -14.19
N ILE A 120 2.68 15.31 -13.34
CA ILE A 120 3.27 15.70 -12.05
C ILE A 120 4.79 15.83 -12.16
N GLY A 121 5.41 15.07 -13.07
CA GLY A 121 6.84 15.14 -13.36
C GLY A 121 7.69 14.12 -12.60
N GLU A 122 9.00 14.34 -12.62
CA GLU A 122 10.00 13.48 -11.98
C GLU A 122 9.92 13.60 -10.45
N GLY A 123 10.01 12.48 -9.73
CA GLY A 123 9.99 12.46 -8.25
C GLY A 123 8.65 12.10 -7.61
N LEU A 124 7.70 11.57 -8.39
CA LEU A 124 6.43 11.05 -7.90
C LEU A 124 6.64 9.89 -6.91
N ILE A 125 6.09 10.02 -5.69
CA ILE A 125 6.04 8.92 -4.72
C ILE A 125 4.65 8.32 -4.76
N MET A 126 4.57 7.02 -5.02
CA MET A 126 3.31 6.29 -5.10
C MET A 126 3.30 5.11 -4.14
N ARG A 127 2.13 4.83 -3.61
CA ARG A 127 1.81 3.56 -2.96
C ARG A 127 0.49 3.03 -3.50
N THR A 128 0.38 1.71 -3.52
CA THR A 128 -0.85 1.04 -3.89
C THR A 128 -1.17 -0.12 -2.97
N GLU A 129 -2.46 -0.41 -2.88
CA GLU A 129 -3.01 -1.54 -2.14
C GLU A 129 -4.14 -2.17 -2.94
N ARG A 130 -4.21 -3.50 -2.97
CA ARG A 130 -5.27 -4.27 -3.62
C ARG A 130 -5.96 -5.17 -2.62
N ARG A 131 -7.28 -5.12 -2.62
CA ARG A 131 -8.14 -5.99 -1.83
C ARG A 131 -9.54 -6.04 -2.42
N GLY A 132 -10.13 -7.22 -2.54
CA GLY A 132 -11.45 -7.34 -3.14
C GLY A 132 -11.45 -6.78 -4.56
N ASN A 133 -12.46 -5.96 -4.86
CA ASN A 133 -12.54 -5.25 -6.13
C ASN A 133 -11.76 -3.92 -6.17
N GLN A 134 -11.03 -3.57 -5.11
CA GLN A 134 -10.44 -2.24 -4.96
C GLN A 134 -8.93 -2.28 -5.24
N TYR A 135 -8.47 -1.38 -6.11
CA TYR A 135 -7.07 -1.05 -6.28
C TYR A 135 -6.86 0.42 -5.92
N ARG A 136 -6.41 0.63 -4.69
CA ARG A 136 -6.23 1.95 -4.10
C ARG A 136 -4.86 2.51 -4.44
N TRP A 137 -4.83 3.80 -4.78
CA TRP A 137 -3.65 4.55 -5.14
C TRP A 137 -3.48 5.74 -4.20
N ARG A 138 -2.26 5.93 -3.72
CA ARG A 138 -1.85 7.08 -2.91
C ARG A 138 -0.63 7.73 -3.55
N LEU A 139 -0.78 8.96 -3.99
CA LEU A 139 0.26 9.74 -4.66
C LEU A 139 0.63 10.92 -3.77
N LEU A 140 1.92 11.11 -3.50
CA LEU A 140 2.45 12.36 -2.96
C LEU A 140 2.92 13.22 -4.12
N ILE A 141 2.32 14.39 -4.25
CA ILE A 141 2.42 15.24 -5.44
C ILE A 141 2.80 16.65 -5.02
N ASP A 142 3.58 17.31 -5.88
CA ASP A 142 3.91 18.72 -5.72
C ASP A 142 3.10 19.54 -6.74
N GLY A 143 1.88 19.95 -6.37
CA GLY A 143 0.96 20.66 -7.26
C GLY A 143 -0.47 20.12 -7.24
N THR A 144 -1.16 20.18 -8.39
CA THR A 144 -2.56 19.80 -8.55
C THR A 144 -2.72 18.41 -9.17
N ALA A 145 -3.68 17.63 -8.69
CA ALA A 145 -4.01 16.32 -9.25
C ALA A 145 -5.00 16.39 -10.43
N SER A 146 -5.56 17.56 -10.74
CA SER A 146 -6.71 17.70 -11.64
C SER A 146 -6.47 17.14 -13.04
N GLU A 147 -5.33 17.45 -13.67
CA GLU A 147 -5.01 16.94 -15.01
C GLU A 147 -4.81 15.42 -15.02
N THR A 148 -4.19 14.88 -13.97
CA THR A 148 -4.04 13.43 -13.79
C THR A 148 -5.40 12.76 -13.60
N TYR A 149 -6.25 13.31 -12.72
CA TYR A 149 -7.58 12.80 -12.44
C TYR A 149 -8.47 12.80 -13.69
N GLU A 150 -8.55 13.92 -14.41
CA GLU A 150 -9.38 14.04 -15.61
C GLU A 150 -8.90 13.10 -16.72
N GLU A 151 -7.59 12.97 -16.94
CA GLU A 151 -7.07 12.05 -17.95
C GLU A 151 -7.32 10.59 -17.58
N VAL A 152 -7.13 10.19 -16.31
CA VAL A 152 -7.45 8.82 -15.89
C VAL A 152 -8.95 8.56 -16.05
N ARG A 153 -9.80 9.42 -15.46
CA ARG A 153 -11.27 9.26 -15.49
C ARG A 153 -11.81 9.18 -16.92
N ALA A 154 -11.28 9.97 -17.85
CA ALA A 154 -11.74 9.98 -19.24
C ALA A 154 -11.35 8.72 -20.03
N ASN A 155 -10.36 7.95 -19.57
CA ASN A 155 -9.76 6.87 -20.34
C ASN A 155 -9.82 5.49 -19.67
N LEU A 156 -10.35 5.36 -18.44
CA LEU A 156 -10.55 4.05 -17.82
C LEU A 156 -11.34 3.13 -18.75
N ARG A 157 -10.84 1.90 -18.89
CA ARG A 157 -11.51 0.88 -19.72
C ARG A 157 -12.83 0.44 -19.08
N GLU A 158 -13.65 -0.22 -19.89
CA GLU A 158 -14.91 -0.82 -19.43
C GLU A 158 -14.67 -1.78 -18.23
N GLY A 159 -15.60 -1.76 -17.27
CA GLY A 159 -15.49 -2.54 -16.03
C GLY A 159 -14.61 -1.92 -14.94
N LEU A 160 -14.03 -0.74 -15.16
CA LEU A 160 -13.30 0.01 -14.13
C LEU A 160 -14.02 1.34 -13.82
N SER A 161 -14.09 1.69 -12.54
CA SER A 161 -14.56 2.99 -12.07
C SER A 161 -13.51 3.64 -11.16
N LEU A 162 -13.56 4.96 -11.00
CA LEU A 162 -12.66 5.70 -10.12
C LEU A 162 -13.43 6.53 -9.12
N THR A 163 -13.06 6.37 -7.84
CA THR A 163 -13.57 7.16 -6.73
C THR A 163 -12.43 7.91 -6.06
N VAL A 164 -12.54 9.24 -5.98
CA VAL A 164 -11.58 10.06 -5.22
C VAL A 164 -11.97 10.02 -3.74
N GLU A 165 -10.98 9.75 -2.90
CA GLU A 165 -11.18 9.67 -1.44
C GLU A 165 -10.62 10.90 -0.73
N ARG A 166 -9.45 11.38 -1.17
CA ARG A 166 -8.74 12.48 -0.51
C ARG A 166 -7.89 13.27 -1.49
N LEU A 167 -7.92 14.60 -1.34
CA LEU A 167 -6.92 15.49 -1.91
C LEU A 167 -6.60 16.55 -0.85
N GLY A 168 -5.45 16.45 -0.19
CA GLY A 168 -5.16 17.31 0.95
C GLY A 168 -3.72 17.22 1.44
N THR A 169 -3.44 17.78 2.61
CA THR A 169 -2.11 17.67 3.24
C THR A 169 -1.85 16.21 3.62
N PRO A 170 -0.69 15.62 3.26
CA PRO A 170 -0.35 14.27 3.66
C PRO A 170 -0.37 14.13 5.18
N PRO A 171 -0.94 13.04 5.74
CA PRO A 171 -0.95 12.81 7.18
C PRO A 171 0.44 12.84 7.82
N CYS A 172 1.49 12.48 7.08
CA CYS A 172 2.88 12.54 7.55
C CYS A 172 3.47 13.95 7.65
N LEU A 173 2.81 14.97 7.05
CA LEU A 173 3.22 16.38 7.11
C LEU A 173 2.38 17.21 8.08
N LEU A 174 1.27 16.66 8.58
CA LEU A 174 0.47 17.33 9.61
C LEU A 174 1.33 17.48 10.88
N GLU A 175 1.32 18.67 11.48
CA GLU A 175 2.01 18.90 12.75
C GLU A 175 1.54 17.88 13.77
N ASP A 176 2.53 17.27 14.38
CA ASP A 176 2.38 15.91 14.81
C ASP A 176 1.82 15.88 16.24
N SER A 177 0.50 15.92 16.34
CA SER A 177 -0.18 15.50 17.57
C SER A 177 0.08 14.02 17.89
N ARG A 178 0.71 13.25 16.97
CA ARG A 178 1.09 11.83 17.12
C ARG A 178 2.58 11.62 17.46
N VAL A 179 3.49 12.56 17.21
CA VAL A 179 4.90 12.58 17.71
C VAL A 179 4.93 12.63 19.24
N GLN A 180 3.86 13.14 19.86
CA GLN A 180 3.68 13.06 21.31
C GLN A 180 3.50 11.63 21.85
N GLN A 181 3.33 10.62 20.99
CA GLN A 181 3.29 9.21 21.41
C GLN A 181 4.44 8.38 20.85
N THR A 182 5.64 8.95 20.68
CA THR A 182 6.83 8.10 20.45
C THR A 182 7.03 7.17 21.66
N LEU A 183 7.39 5.90 21.43
CA LEU A 183 7.73 4.99 22.53
C LEU A 183 8.79 5.63 23.43
N THR A 184 8.57 5.60 24.75
CA THR A 184 9.62 6.00 25.68
C THR A 184 10.81 5.04 25.53
N PRO A 185 12.04 5.45 25.86
CA PRO A 185 13.20 4.58 25.79
C PRO A 185 12.97 3.23 26.49
N GLU A 186 12.27 3.23 27.63
CA GLU A 186 11.97 2.02 28.40
C GLU A 186 10.92 1.11 27.73
N GLN A 187 9.97 1.68 26.98
CA GLN A 187 9.01 0.91 26.20
C GLN A 187 9.69 0.28 24.99
N LYS A 188 10.56 1.04 24.32
CA LYS A 188 11.38 0.54 23.20
C LYS A 188 12.28 -0.60 23.66
N SER A 189 13.00 -0.44 24.77
CA SER A 189 13.86 -1.49 25.31
C SER A 189 13.08 -2.73 25.77
N ALA A 190 11.85 -2.57 26.30
CA ALA A 190 11.01 -3.71 26.65
C ALA A 190 10.57 -4.51 25.42
N LEU A 191 10.21 -3.81 24.33
CA LEU A 191 9.84 -4.42 23.06
C LEU A 191 11.05 -5.10 22.38
N GLU A 192 12.21 -4.44 22.35
CA GLU A 192 13.47 -5.02 21.84
C GLU A 192 13.82 -6.30 22.60
N ALA A 193 13.78 -6.26 23.94
CA ALA A 193 14.02 -7.45 24.76
C ALA A 193 13.01 -8.57 24.47
N ALA A 194 11.72 -8.25 24.27
CA ALA A 194 10.72 -9.26 23.91
C ALA A 194 11.03 -9.92 22.55
N ILE A 195 11.47 -9.14 21.55
CA ILE A 195 11.85 -9.64 20.23
C ILE A 195 13.09 -10.53 20.33
N GLU A 196 14.16 -10.04 20.95
CA GLU A 196 15.45 -10.75 21.05
C GLU A 196 15.36 -12.05 21.84
N ARG A 197 14.41 -12.14 22.77
CA ARG A 197 14.19 -13.30 23.63
C ARG A 197 13.11 -14.26 23.11
N GLY A 198 12.67 -14.06 21.86
CA GLY A 198 11.71 -14.96 21.20
C GLY A 198 10.33 -14.98 21.88
N TYR A 199 9.90 -13.88 22.49
CA TYR A 199 8.57 -13.77 23.11
C TYR A 199 7.43 -13.93 22.10
N TYR A 200 7.67 -13.47 20.85
CA TYR A 200 6.72 -13.50 19.74
C TYR A 200 6.90 -14.69 18.79
N GLU A 201 7.80 -15.64 19.11
CA GLU A 201 8.01 -16.83 18.29
C GLU A 201 6.99 -17.94 18.59
N GLU A 202 6.82 -18.87 17.65
CA GLU A 202 6.06 -20.10 17.84
C GLU A 202 6.96 -21.34 17.63
N PRO A 203 7.26 -22.12 18.70
CA PRO A 203 6.86 -21.93 20.09
C PRO A 203 7.62 -20.77 20.79
N ARG A 204 6.96 -20.10 21.73
CA ARG A 204 7.56 -19.00 22.51
C ARG A 204 8.80 -19.49 23.27
N GLN A 205 9.93 -18.79 23.12
CA GLN A 205 11.19 -19.17 23.76
C GLN A 205 11.29 -18.74 25.23
N GLN A 206 10.89 -17.51 25.55
CA GLN A 206 10.80 -17.00 26.92
C GLN A 206 9.48 -16.27 27.18
N SER A 207 8.99 -16.38 28.41
CA SER A 207 7.82 -15.68 28.92
C SER A 207 8.16 -14.26 29.40
N VAL A 208 7.12 -13.41 29.51
CA VAL A 208 7.23 -12.06 30.10
C VAL A 208 7.92 -12.09 31.48
N THR A 209 7.66 -13.13 32.28
CA THR A 209 8.25 -13.26 33.62
C THR A 209 9.75 -13.46 33.55
N GLU A 210 10.21 -14.39 32.70
CA GLU A 210 11.63 -14.70 32.52
C GLU A 210 12.38 -13.50 31.94
N ILE A 211 11.78 -12.81 30.96
CA ILE A 211 12.40 -11.62 30.36
C ILE A 211 12.47 -10.47 31.37
N ALA A 212 11.45 -10.29 32.20
CA ALA A 212 11.45 -9.26 33.25
C ALA A 212 12.57 -9.49 34.28
N GLU A 213 12.80 -10.75 34.66
CA GLU A 213 13.91 -11.15 35.52
C GLU A 213 15.27 -10.87 34.84
N ASP A 214 15.42 -11.22 33.56
CA ASP A 214 16.66 -11.00 32.79
C ASP A 214 17.03 -9.51 32.66
N VAL A 215 16.03 -8.63 32.51
CA VAL A 215 16.26 -7.17 32.39
C VAL A 215 16.21 -6.42 33.73
N GLY A 216 16.04 -7.14 34.85
CA GLY A 216 16.12 -6.59 36.20
C GLY A 216 14.96 -5.65 36.60
N VAL A 217 13.75 -5.87 36.07
CA VAL A 217 12.55 -5.11 36.47
C VAL A 217 11.44 -6.03 36.97
N SER A 218 10.45 -5.49 37.70
CA SER A 218 9.31 -6.30 38.11
C SER A 218 8.52 -6.77 36.88
N ARG A 219 7.96 -7.98 36.93
CA ARG A 219 7.07 -8.52 35.89
C ARG A 219 5.97 -7.52 35.50
N SER A 220 5.35 -6.87 36.48
CA SER A 220 4.30 -5.86 36.26
C SER A 220 4.81 -4.63 35.50
N THR A 221 6.03 -4.17 35.80
CA THR A 221 6.65 -3.02 35.13
C THR A 221 7.01 -3.37 33.69
N PHE A 222 7.59 -4.55 33.49
CA PHE A 222 7.92 -5.05 32.15
C PHE A 222 6.66 -5.19 31.29
N GLN A 223 5.63 -5.87 31.82
CA GLN A 223 4.35 -6.03 31.11
C GLN A 223 3.69 -4.69 30.79
N TYR A 224 3.71 -3.71 31.70
CA TYR A 224 3.17 -2.39 31.43
C TYR A 224 3.88 -1.70 30.26
N ARG A 225 5.22 -1.73 30.25
CA ARG A 225 6.02 -1.15 29.17
C ARG A 225 5.78 -1.86 27.84
N LEU A 226 5.75 -3.19 27.87
CA LEU A 226 5.49 -4.01 26.69
C LEU A 226 4.09 -3.76 26.11
N ASN A 227 3.04 -3.76 26.94
CA ASN A 227 1.67 -3.49 26.50
C ASN A 227 1.53 -2.08 25.89
N ARG A 228 2.22 -1.08 26.45
CA ARG A 228 2.24 0.27 25.88
C ARG A 228 2.93 0.28 24.52
N ALA A 229 4.01 -0.48 24.36
CA ALA A 229 4.70 -0.63 23.09
C ALA A 229 3.86 -1.36 22.04
N GLU A 230 3.22 -2.47 22.42
CA GLU A 230 2.31 -3.24 21.56
C GLU A 230 1.08 -2.43 21.15
N ALA A 231 0.47 -1.67 22.08
CA ALA A 231 -0.67 -0.82 21.76
C ALA A 231 -0.29 0.30 20.78
N TRP A 232 0.89 0.91 20.97
CA TRP A 232 1.42 1.88 20.02
C TRP A 232 1.66 1.25 18.65
N LEU A 233 2.30 0.07 18.58
CA LEU A 233 2.49 -0.67 17.33
C LEU A 233 1.16 -0.99 16.64
N ALA A 234 0.14 -1.39 17.39
CA ALA A 234 -1.19 -1.69 16.86
C ALA A 234 -1.86 -0.43 16.29
N GLN A 235 -1.72 0.72 16.95
CA GLN A 235 -2.24 1.99 16.46
C GLN A 235 -1.50 2.47 15.21
N GLN A 236 -0.17 2.37 15.19
CA GLN A 236 0.64 2.69 14.01
C GLN A 236 0.27 1.76 12.84
N PHE A 237 0.18 0.45 13.08
CA PHE A 237 -0.23 -0.51 12.05
C PHE A 237 -1.65 -0.25 11.54
N ALA A 238 -2.59 0.10 12.43
CA ALA A 238 -3.95 0.43 12.01
C ALA A 238 -4.01 1.70 11.15
N ALA A 239 -3.21 2.71 11.47
CA ALA A 239 -3.10 3.94 10.70
C ALA A 239 -2.36 3.75 9.36
N ASP A 240 -1.31 2.93 9.35
CA ASP A 240 -0.42 2.76 8.19
C ASP A 240 -0.82 1.63 7.25
N SER A 241 -1.62 0.66 7.71
CA SER A 241 -1.91 -0.59 6.97
C SER A 241 -3.36 -1.06 7.03
N LEU A 242 -4.23 -0.46 7.84
CA LEU A 242 -5.66 -0.80 7.88
C LEU A 242 -6.58 0.39 7.57
N ASP A 243 -6.02 1.58 7.35
CA ASP A 243 -6.73 2.85 7.10
C ASP A 243 -7.94 3.08 8.04
N VAL A 244 -7.78 2.69 9.32
CA VAL A 244 -8.80 2.95 10.33
C VAL A 244 -8.70 4.42 10.71
N ASP A 245 -9.74 5.18 10.36
CA ASP A 245 -9.85 6.61 10.67
C ASP A 245 -9.94 6.82 12.20
N LEU A 246 -8.78 6.99 12.84
CA LEU A 246 -8.67 7.39 14.23
C LEU A 246 -8.52 8.93 14.26
N ASN A 247 -9.67 9.58 14.43
CA ASN A 247 -9.95 11.03 14.43
C ASN A 247 -10.37 11.63 13.08
N VAL A 248 -11.69 11.63 12.91
CA VAL A 248 -12.44 12.52 12.04
C VAL A 248 -12.31 13.94 12.60
N ASP A 249 -11.67 14.82 11.84
CA ASP A 249 -12.16 16.17 11.64
C ASP A 249 -12.04 16.45 10.14
N LEU A 250 -13.15 16.23 9.45
CA LEU A 250 -13.33 16.60 8.05
C LEU A 250 -13.60 18.11 8.04
N ASP A 251 -12.58 18.92 7.73
CA ASP A 251 -12.84 20.28 7.30
C ASP A 251 -13.62 20.21 5.97
N LEU A 252 -14.90 20.55 6.04
CA LEU A 252 -15.88 20.50 4.96
C LEU A 252 -15.68 21.61 3.90
N GLU A 253 -14.58 22.37 3.95
CA GLU A 253 -14.32 23.49 3.03
C GLU A 253 -13.52 23.11 1.78
N ASP A 254 -12.97 21.90 1.67
CA ASP A 254 -12.20 21.47 0.47
C ASP A 254 -13.01 20.70 -0.59
N ILE A 255 -14.35 20.61 -0.45
CA ILE A 255 -15.26 20.04 -1.48
C ILE A 255 -15.90 21.16 -2.33
N GLU A 256 -15.10 22.09 -2.83
CA GLU A 256 -15.54 22.95 -3.94
C GLU A 256 -14.66 22.75 -5.18
N PHE A 257 -15.36 22.52 -6.30
CA PHE A 257 -14.90 22.40 -7.68
C PHE A 257 -14.50 21.01 -8.19
N ILE A 258 -15.53 20.16 -8.34
CA ILE A 258 -15.71 19.36 -9.57
C ILE A 258 -17.15 19.58 -10.04
N GLN A 259 -17.33 20.46 -11.03
CA GLN A 259 -18.50 20.52 -11.91
C GLN A 259 -18.02 20.27 -13.35
#